data_AF-A0A2X3IXR3-F1
#
_entry.id   AF-A0A2X3IXR3-F1
#
_cell.length_a   1.000
_cell.length_b   1.000
_cell.length_c   1.000
_cell.angle_alpha   90.00
_cell.angle_beta   90.00
_cell.angle_gamma   90.00
#
_symmetry.space_group_name_H-M   'P 1'
#
loop_
_entity.id
_entity.type
_entity.pdbx_description
1 polymer ?
#
loop_
_entity_poly.entity_id
_entity_poly.type
_entity_poly.pdbx_seq_one_letter_code
_entity_poly.pdbx_strand_id
1 'polypeptide(L)'
;MIILGAGVNHWYHMDMNYRGMINLLVFCGCVGQSGGGWSHYVGQEKLRPQTGWLPLAFALDWSRPPRQMNSTSYFYNHASQWRYEKLTAQELLSPLADASKFSGSLIDFNVRAERMGWLPSAPQLNINPLTIKQQAEAAGLSPAEFTVQSLKSGDIRFAAEQPDSGKNHPRNLFIWRSNLLGSSGKGHEYMLKYLLGTDSGIQGDELGASDEVKPEEVEWQTAAIEGKLDLLVTLDFRMSSTCLFSDIVLPTATWYEKDDMNTSDMHPFIHPLSAAVDPAWKAKSDWEIYKDIAKSFSQVCVGHLGKETDVVLVPLQHDSPGELSQPFEVLDWRKGECDLIPGENRTVDCPGGTRLSCHLGTLHLSRPAAR
;
A
#
# COMPACT_ATOMS: atom_id res chain seq x y z
N MET A 1 1.79 -18.71 -28.88
CA MET A 1 1.54 -17.52 -28.03
C MET A 1 0.12 -17.58 -27.50
N ILE A 2 -0.12 -17.12 -26.28
CA ILE A 2 -1.48 -16.88 -25.75
C ILE A 2 -1.57 -15.40 -25.36
N ILE A 3 -2.49 -14.68 -26.00
CA ILE A 3 -2.84 -13.31 -25.64
C ILE A 3 -4.02 -13.34 -24.66
N LEU A 4 -3.87 -12.68 -23.52
CA LEU A 4 -4.86 -12.69 -22.45
C LEU A 4 -4.99 -11.31 -21.78
N GLY A 5 -6.07 -11.10 -21.05
CA GLY A 5 -6.32 -9.83 -20.36
C GLY A 5 -7.30 -9.95 -19.21
N ALA A 6 -8.00 -8.86 -18.91
CA ALA A 6 -8.89 -8.74 -17.74
C ALA A 6 -10.01 -9.79 -17.67
N GLY A 7 -10.49 -10.31 -18.81
CA GLY A 7 -11.54 -11.33 -18.85
C GLY A 7 -11.21 -12.63 -18.10
N VAL A 8 -9.92 -12.90 -17.89
CA VAL A 8 -9.42 -14.02 -17.06
C VAL A 8 -8.69 -13.55 -15.80
N ASN A 9 -8.22 -12.30 -15.77
CA ASN A 9 -7.47 -11.71 -14.65
C ASN A 9 -8.34 -11.14 -13.52
N HIS A 10 -9.59 -10.76 -13.82
CA HIS A 10 -10.47 -10.10 -12.84
C HIS A 10 -11.38 -11.08 -12.09
N TRP A 11 -11.03 -12.37 -12.09
CA TRP A 11 -11.69 -13.39 -11.29
C TRP A 11 -10.96 -13.59 -9.97
N TYR A 12 -11.67 -14.01 -8.92
CA TYR A 12 -11.06 -14.31 -7.61
C TYR A 12 -9.94 -15.36 -7.72
N HIS A 13 -10.16 -16.40 -8.53
CA HIS A 13 -9.16 -17.43 -8.84
C HIS A 13 -8.41 -17.14 -10.15
N MET A 14 -8.01 -15.88 -10.38
CA MET A 14 -7.27 -15.50 -11.60
C MET A 14 -5.93 -16.22 -11.74
N ASP A 15 -5.31 -16.60 -10.63
CA ASP A 15 -4.05 -17.35 -10.60
C ASP A 15 -4.20 -18.74 -11.21
N MET A 16 -5.33 -19.42 -11.00
CA MET A 16 -5.63 -20.72 -11.63
C MET A 16 -5.79 -20.58 -13.15
N ASN A 17 -6.52 -19.56 -13.61
CA ASN A 17 -6.66 -19.25 -15.04
C ASN A 17 -5.27 -19.01 -15.67
N TYR A 18 -4.44 -18.21 -15.01
CA TYR A 18 -3.12 -17.82 -15.50
C TYR A 18 -2.17 -19.02 -15.52
N ARG A 19 -2.06 -19.75 -14.41
CA ARG A 19 -1.18 -20.92 -14.28
C ARG A 19 -1.53 -22.02 -15.27
N GLY A 20 -2.82 -22.22 -15.58
CA GLY A 20 -3.26 -23.14 -16.63
C GLY A 20 -2.67 -22.75 -18.00
N MET A 21 -2.82 -21.50 -18.40
CA MET A 21 -2.27 -20.98 -19.66
C MET A 21 -0.74 -20.96 -19.68
N ILE A 22 -0.11 -20.58 -18.58
CA ILE A 22 1.35 -20.55 -18.42
C ILE A 22 1.92 -21.97 -18.56
N ASN A 23 1.33 -22.97 -17.90
CA ASN A 23 1.78 -24.36 -18.01
C ASN A 23 1.73 -24.87 -19.45
N LEU A 24 0.67 -24.58 -20.20
CA LEU A 24 0.58 -24.94 -21.63
C LEU A 24 1.77 -24.36 -22.43
N LEU A 25 2.08 -23.08 -22.20
CA LEU A 25 3.18 -22.40 -22.89
C LEU A 25 4.55 -22.94 -22.47
N VAL A 26 4.74 -23.27 -21.19
CA VAL A 26 5.96 -23.87 -20.67
C VAL A 26 6.16 -25.27 -21.26
N PHE A 27 5.12 -26.11 -21.29
CA PHE A 27 5.17 -27.46 -21.88
C PHE A 27 5.49 -27.44 -23.37
N CYS A 28 5.08 -26.40 -24.09
CA CYS A 28 5.40 -26.22 -25.49
C CYS A 28 6.67 -25.38 -25.74
N GLY A 29 7.50 -25.09 -24.72
CA GLY A 29 8.73 -24.31 -24.87
C GLY A 29 8.53 -22.92 -25.49
N CYS A 30 7.34 -22.34 -25.32
CA CYS A 30 6.94 -21.10 -25.99
C CYS A 30 7.44 -19.84 -25.27
N VAL A 31 7.67 -19.91 -23.95
CA VAL A 31 8.11 -18.77 -23.15
C VAL A 31 9.55 -18.42 -23.50
N GLY A 32 9.83 -17.14 -23.78
CA GLY A 32 11.17 -16.66 -24.16
C GLY A 32 11.51 -16.77 -25.65
N GLN A 33 10.61 -17.30 -26.49
CA GLN A 33 10.79 -17.39 -27.94
C GLN A 33 10.01 -16.31 -28.67
N SER A 34 10.62 -15.70 -29.70
CA SER A 34 9.92 -14.73 -30.57
C SER A 34 8.73 -15.40 -31.28
N GLY A 35 7.56 -14.75 -31.29
CA GLY A 35 6.30 -15.33 -31.77
C GLY A 35 5.63 -16.32 -30.79
N GLY A 36 6.27 -16.62 -29.67
CA GLY A 36 5.76 -17.47 -28.59
C GLY A 36 5.45 -16.70 -27.30
N GLY A 37 4.98 -17.43 -26.29
CA GLY A 37 4.94 -16.94 -24.91
C GLY A 37 3.58 -16.50 -24.38
N TRP A 38 3.62 -16.05 -23.13
CA TRP A 38 2.51 -15.51 -22.37
C TRP A 38 2.45 -14.00 -22.60
N SER A 39 1.37 -13.52 -23.21
CA SER A 39 1.22 -12.14 -23.66
C SER A 39 0.03 -11.48 -22.99
N HIS A 40 0.24 -11.11 -21.73
CA HIS A 40 -0.74 -10.43 -20.90
C HIS A 40 -0.83 -8.94 -21.22
N TYR A 41 -2.04 -8.44 -21.45
CA TYR A 41 -2.31 -7.02 -21.65
C TYR A 41 -3.50 -6.57 -20.80
N VAL A 42 -3.29 -5.55 -19.96
CA VAL A 42 -4.29 -4.94 -19.08
C VAL A 42 -4.20 -3.41 -19.17
N GLY A 43 -3.70 -2.75 -18.13
CA GLY A 43 -3.32 -1.34 -18.16
C GLY A 43 -1.91 -1.14 -18.72
N GLN A 44 -1.53 0.13 -18.81
CA GLN A 44 -0.23 0.57 -19.29
C GLN A 44 0.78 0.60 -18.13
N GLU A 45 1.33 -0.57 -17.78
CA GLU A 45 2.17 -0.74 -16.58
C GLU A 45 3.67 -0.53 -16.85
N LYS A 46 4.14 -0.84 -18.07
CA LYS A 46 5.57 -0.79 -18.38
C LYS A 46 6.09 0.61 -18.67
N LEU A 47 6.50 1.28 -17.60
CA LEU A 47 7.34 2.48 -17.68
C LEU A 47 8.78 2.07 -18.03
N ARG A 48 9.15 2.21 -19.31
CA ARG A 48 10.43 1.67 -19.83
C ARG A 48 11.67 2.22 -19.12
N PRO A 49 11.85 3.54 -18.90
CA PRO A 49 13.00 4.07 -18.17
C PRO A 49 12.82 3.99 -16.63
N GLN A 50 12.48 2.80 -16.13
CA GLN A 50 12.07 2.55 -14.73
C GLN A 50 13.05 3.12 -13.70
N THR A 51 14.34 2.78 -13.79
CA THR A 51 15.35 3.19 -12.81
C THR A 51 15.73 4.66 -12.88
N GLY A 52 15.43 5.33 -14.00
CA GLY A 52 15.56 6.79 -14.12
C GLY A 52 14.36 7.53 -13.51
N TRP A 53 13.16 6.97 -13.62
CA TRP A 53 11.93 7.56 -13.09
C TRP A 53 11.75 7.36 -11.58
N LEU A 54 12.08 6.16 -11.06
CA LEU A 54 11.94 5.81 -9.64
C LEU A 54 12.51 6.85 -8.67
N PRO A 55 13.77 7.32 -8.81
CA PRO A 55 14.31 8.30 -7.87
C PRO A 55 13.59 9.64 -7.93
N LEU A 56 13.13 10.08 -9.10
CA LEU A 56 12.35 11.31 -9.24
C LEU A 56 10.99 11.19 -8.55
N ALA A 57 10.25 10.12 -8.83
CA ALA A 57 8.88 9.97 -8.36
C ALA A 57 8.78 9.79 -6.84
N PHE A 58 9.78 9.15 -6.23
CA PHE A 58 9.79 8.81 -4.82
C PHE A 58 10.86 9.57 -4.01
N ALA A 59 11.44 10.64 -4.59
CA ALA A 59 12.47 11.47 -4.00
C ALA A 59 13.68 10.68 -3.44
N LEU A 60 14.07 9.58 -4.11
CA LEU A 60 15.14 8.68 -3.66
C LEU A 60 16.54 9.27 -3.85
N ASP A 61 16.64 10.37 -4.58
CA ASP A 61 17.82 11.22 -4.67
C ASP A 61 18.04 12.06 -3.39
N TRP A 62 17.00 12.28 -2.59
CA TRP A 62 17.07 13.03 -1.31
C TRP A 62 16.94 12.16 -0.08
N SER A 63 16.01 11.20 -0.08
CA SER A 63 15.68 10.39 1.09
C SER A 63 15.28 8.98 0.68
N ARG A 64 15.74 7.98 1.42
CA ARG A 64 15.41 6.58 1.20
C ARG A 64 15.09 5.94 2.54
N PRO A 65 14.09 5.06 2.63
CA PRO A 65 13.12 4.59 1.63
C PRO A 65 11.85 5.48 1.56
N PRO A 66 10.99 5.33 0.53
CA PRO A 66 9.66 5.94 0.52
C PRO A 66 8.63 5.09 1.31
N ARG A 67 7.40 5.59 1.46
CA ARG A 67 6.26 4.81 2.00
C ARG A 67 5.35 4.31 0.87
N GLN A 68 5.71 3.17 0.27
CA GLN A 68 4.83 2.48 -0.68
C GLN A 68 3.75 1.66 0.05
N MET A 69 2.58 1.51 -0.57
CA MET A 69 1.45 0.77 0.01
C MET A 69 0.68 0.02 -1.08
N ASN A 70 0.22 -1.21 -0.79
CA ASN A 70 -0.66 -1.95 -1.68
C ASN A 70 -2.14 -1.55 -1.46
N SER A 71 -2.73 -0.88 -2.44
CA SER A 71 -4.02 -0.19 -2.26
C SER A 71 -5.22 -1.09 -1.97
N THR A 72 -5.20 -2.36 -2.37
CA THR A 72 -6.30 -3.31 -2.07
C THR A 72 -6.48 -3.45 -0.57
N SER A 73 -5.42 -3.77 0.17
CA SER A 73 -5.48 -3.89 1.63
C SER A 73 -5.79 -2.54 2.30
N TYR A 74 -5.22 -1.45 1.76
CA TYR A 74 -5.48 -0.11 2.26
C TYR A 74 -6.97 0.25 2.21
N PHE A 75 -7.64 0.08 1.07
CA PHE A 75 -9.06 0.40 0.95
C PHE A 75 -9.96 -0.66 1.59
N TYR A 76 -9.57 -1.93 1.58
CA TYR A 76 -10.30 -2.97 2.31
C TYR A 76 -10.40 -2.63 3.79
N ASN A 77 -9.30 -2.14 4.39
CA ASN A 77 -9.23 -1.65 5.75
C ASN A 77 -9.97 -0.31 5.94
N HIS A 78 -9.55 0.76 5.26
CA HIS A 78 -9.98 2.13 5.59
C HIS A 78 -11.38 2.48 5.10
N ALA A 79 -11.85 1.89 3.99
CA ALA A 79 -13.26 1.97 3.61
C ALA A 79 -14.11 0.92 4.36
N SER A 80 -13.55 0.25 5.36
CA SER A 80 -14.22 -0.69 6.25
C SER A 80 -14.98 -1.83 5.55
N GLN A 81 -14.55 -2.22 4.34
CA GLN A 81 -15.20 -3.29 3.57
C GLN A 81 -15.08 -4.64 4.29
N TRP A 82 -14.01 -4.85 5.05
CA TRP A 82 -13.79 -6.03 5.88
C TRP A 82 -14.92 -6.28 6.91
N ARG A 83 -15.64 -5.23 7.31
CA ARG A 83 -16.79 -5.34 8.24
C ARG A 83 -18.00 -6.02 7.62
N TYR A 84 -17.97 -6.28 6.32
CA TYR A 84 -19.04 -6.92 5.56
C TYR A 84 -18.58 -8.21 4.88
N GLU A 85 -17.41 -8.73 5.29
CA GLU A 85 -16.82 -9.90 4.67
C GLU A 85 -17.73 -11.11 4.82
N LYS A 86 -17.91 -11.86 3.73
CA LYS A 86 -18.70 -13.09 3.72
C LYS A 86 -17.88 -14.32 3.35
N LEU A 87 -16.70 -14.12 2.74
CA LEU A 87 -15.81 -15.21 2.42
C LEU A 87 -14.90 -15.52 3.62
N THR A 88 -14.93 -16.76 4.10
CA THR A 88 -14.05 -17.19 5.19
C THR A 88 -12.76 -17.79 4.64
N ALA A 89 -11.67 -17.70 5.42
CA ALA A 89 -10.41 -18.36 5.07
C ALA A 89 -10.58 -19.89 4.99
N GLN A 90 -11.43 -20.45 5.84
CA GLN A 90 -11.67 -21.89 5.98
C GLN A 90 -12.28 -22.49 4.71
N GLU A 91 -13.15 -21.75 4.01
CA GLU A 91 -13.71 -22.17 2.72
C GLU A 91 -12.67 -22.22 1.59
N LEU A 92 -11.53 -21.57 1.76
CA LEU A 92 -10.46 -21.49 0.77
C LEU A 92 -9.33 -22.50 1.01
N LEU A 93 -9.31 -23.13 2.18
CA LEU A 93 -8.24 -24.06 2.55
C LEU A 93 -8.30 -25.34 1.71
N SER A 94 -7.12 -25.91 1.45
CA SER A 94 -7.01 -27.27 0.96
C SER A 94 -7.65 -28.25 1.96
N PRO A 95 -8.36 -29.30 1.50
CA PRO A 95 -8.92 -30.31 2.40
C PRO A 95 -7.86 -31.13 3.16
N LEU A 96 -6.58 -30.98 2.80
CA LEU A 96 -5.44 -31.61 3.47
C LEU A 96 -4.76 -30.68 4.49
N ALA A 97 -5.17 -29.41 4.56
CA ALA A 97 -4.61 -28.46 5.51
C ALA A 97 -5.20 -28.68 6.91
N ASP A 98 -4.38 -28.43 7.93
CA ASP A 98 -4.85 -28.35 9.31
C ASP A 98 -5.56 -27.02 9.54
N ALA A 99 -6.89 -27.02 9.44
CA ALA A 99 -7.73 -25.83 9.58
C ALA A 99 -7.55 -25.10 10.91
N SER A 100 -7.11 -25.79 11.97
CA SER A 100 -6.88 -25.18 13.29
C SER A 100 -5.76 -24.14 13.29
N LYS A 101 -4.84 -24.21 12.32
CA LYS A 101 -3.73 -23.24 12.16
C LYS A 101 -4.14 -21.94 11.45
N PHE A 102 -5.33 -21.93 10.87
CA PHE A 102 -5.80 -20.87 9.97
C PHE A 102 -7.16 -20.33 10.44
N SER A 103 -7.20 -19.78 11.65
CA SER A 103 -8.36 -19.09 12.24
C SER A 103 -8.39 -17.60 11.89
N GLY A 104 -9.50 -16.93 12.21
CA GLY A 104 -9.71 -15.51 11.95
C GLY A 104 -10.31 -15.19 10.58
N SER A 105 -10.61 -13.91 10.43
CA SER A 105 -11.14 -13.27 9.22
C SER A 105 -10.05 -12.95 8.20
N LEU A 106 -10.40 -12.61 6.96
CA LEU A 106 -9.41 -12.29 5.92
C LEU A 106 -8.52 -11.07 6.28
N ILE A 107 -9.04 -10.09 7.02
CA ILE A 107 -8.22 -8.95 7.49
C ILE A 107 -7.16 -9.38 8.50
N ASP A 108 -7.39 -10.43 9.29
CA ASP A 108 -6.41 -10.94 10.26
C ASP A 108 -5.16 -11.47 9.56
N PHE A 109 -5.34 -12.13 8.41
CA PHE A 109 -4.23 -12.58 7.58
C PHE A 109 -3.42 -11.40 7.02
N ASN A 110 -4.07 -10.28 6.71
CA ASN A 110 -3.38 -9.07 6.29
C ASN A 110 -2.57 -8.44 7.43
N VAL A 111 -3.14 -8.34 8.64
CA VAL A 111 -2.43 -7.82 9.82
C VAL A 111 -1.23 -8.70 10.18
N ARG A 112 -1.40 -10.03 10.12
CA ARG A 112 -0.31 -11.01 10.26
C ARG A 112 0.80 -10.77 9.24
N ALA A 113 0.44 -10.62 7.95
CA ALA A 113 1.38 -10.35 6.88
C ALA A 113 2.13 -9.01 7.06
N GLU A 114 1.42 -7.95 7.47
CA GLU A 114 2.01 -6.63 7.76
C GLU A 114 3.06 -6.73 8.88
N ARG A 115 2.70 -7.31 10.03
CA ARG A 115 3.63 -7.43 11.17
C ARG A 115 4.77 -8.41 10.92
N MET A 116 4.66 -9.31 9.96
CA MET A 116 5.73 -10.23 9.55
C MET A 116 6.60 -9.65 8.43
N GLY A 117 6.39 -8.38 8.07
CA GLY A 117 7.16 -7.69 7.03
C GLY A 117 6.86 -8.18 5.62
N TRP A 118 5.76 -8.90 5.38
CA TRP A 118 5.41 -9.39 4.04
C TRP A 118 4.70 -8.33 3.20
N LEU A 119 3.86 -7.52 3.84
CA LEU A 119 3.11 -6.42 3.20
C LEU A 119 3.44 -5.09 3.88
N PRO A 120 3.37 -3.96 3.15
CA PRO A 120 3.46 -2.65 3.77
C PRO A 120 2.20 -2.30 4.57
N SER A 121 2.34 -1.33 5.47
CA SER A 121 1.25 -0.76 6.28
C SER A 121 1.10 0.74 6.02
N ALA A 122 -0.13 1.25 6.03
CA ALA A 122 -0.40 2.69 5.99
C ALA A 122 -1.77 3.03 6.61
N PRO A 123 -1.83 3.85 7.68
CA PRO A 123 -0.71 4.27 8.55
C PRO A 123 0.09 3.09 9.10
N GLN A 124 1.35 3.31 9.49
CA GLN A 124 2.25 2.22 9.90
C GLN A 124 2.05 1.84 11.37
N LEU A 125 2.19 2.82 12.26
CA LEU A 125 2.16 2.65 13.71
C LEU A 125 1.01 3.44 14.31
N ASN A 126 0.53 3.01 15.48
CA ASN A 126 -0.56 3.66 16.22
C ASN A 126 -0.16 5.00 16.89
N ILE A 127 1.07 5.46 16.69
CA ILE A 127 1.60 6.73 17.19
C ILE A 127 2.22 7.52 16.04
N ASN A 128 2.42 8.82 16.25
CA ASN A 128 3.11 9.66 15.27
C ASN A 128 4.59 9.23 15.18
N PRO A 129 5.05 8.71 14.02
CA PRO A 129 6.39 8.13 13.90
C PRO A 129 7.50 9.18 14.05
N LEU A 130 7.21 10.47 13.89
CA LEU A 130 8.16 11.58 14.12
C LEU A 130 8.54 11.75 15.60
N THR A 131 7.70 11.27 16.52
CA THR A 131 7.93 11.42 17.98
C THR A 131 8.80 10.31 18.56
N ILE A 132 9.04 9.23 17.81
CA ILE A 132 9.74 8.03 18.31
C ILE A 132 11.18 8.35 18.69
N LYS A 133 11.87 9.23 17.95
CA LYS A 133 13.24 9.63 18.28
C LYS A 133 13.33 10.19 19.70
N GLN A 134 12.44 11.11 20.06
CA GLN A 134 12.47 11.75 21.38
C GLN A 134 12.17 10.74 22.50
N GLN A 135 11.25 9.81 22.27
CA GLN A 135 10.93 8.75 23.23
C GLN A 135 12.11 7.78 23.41
N ALA A 136 12.79 7.43 22.32
CA ALA A 136 13.99 6.58 22.35
C ALA A 136 15.16 7.26 23.09
N GLU A 137 15.40 8.54 22.84
CA GLU A 137 16.43 9.33 23.54
C GLU A 137 16.16 9.39 25.05
N ALA A 138 14.90 9.58 25.46
CA ALA A 138 14.51 9.56 26.87
C ALA A 138 14.71 8.19 27.54
N ALA A 139 14.60 7.10 26.77
CA ALA A 139 14.85 5.74 27.23
C ALA A 139 16.34 5.32 27.14
N GLY A 140 17.22 6.17 26.59
CA GLY A 140 18.63 5.83 26.37
C GLY A 140 18.87 4.77 25.29
N LEU A 141 17.94 4.63 24.33
CA LEU A 141 17.98 3.64 23.25
C LEU A 141 18.07 4.33 21.88
N SER A 142 18.53 3.60 20.86
CA SER A 142 18.33 4.06 19.48
C SER A 142 16.84 3.97 19.09
N PRO A 143 16.35 4.78 18.14
CA PRO A 143 14.96 4.70 17.67
C PRO A 143 14.55 3.30 17.18
N ALA A 144 15.48 2.56 16.57
CA ALA A 144 15.23 1.20 16.10
C ALA A 144 15.03 0.23 17.27
N GLU A 145 15.95 0.23 18.25
CA GLU A 145 15.85 -0.62 19.43
C GLU A 145 14.59 -0.29 20.24
N PHE A 146 14.31 0.99 20.45
CA PHE A 146 13.10 1.44 21.15
C PHE A 146 11.83 0.95 20.44
N THR A 147 11.77 1.06 19.11
CA THR A 147 10.60 0.62 18.34
C THR A 147 10.40 -0.89 18.45
N VAL A 148 11.47 -1.69 18.31
CA VAL A 148 11.38 -3.16 18.46
C VAL A 148 10.94 -3.55 19.86
N GLN A 149 11.54 -2.96 20.90
CA GLN A 149 11.17 -3.24 22.28
C GLN A 149 9.70 -2.86 22.55
N SER A 150 9.27 -1.71 22.05
CA SER A 150 7.89 -1.22 22.22
C SER A 150 6.86 -2.05 21.45
N LEU A 151 7.22 -2.59 20.27
CA LEU A 151 6.39 -3.53 19.52
C LEU A 151 6.26 -4.87 20.23
N LYS A 152 7.34 -5.37 20.85
CA LYS A 152 7.33 -6.59 21.66
C LYS A 152 6.53 -6.42 22.95
N SER A 153 6.64 -5.28 23.63
CA SER A 153 5.89 -5.00 24.87
C SER A 153 4.41 -4.69 24.60
N GLY A 154 4.09 -4.17 23.41
CA GLY A 154 2.75 -3.72 23.04
C GLY A 154 2.49 -2.23 23.29
N ASP A 155 3.48 -1.47 23.78
CA ASP A 155 3.38 -0.01 23.97
C ASP A 155 3.20 0.73 22.63
N ILE A 156 3.84 0.22 21.58
CA ILE A 156 3.60 0.61 20.19
C ILE A 156 2.96 -0.58 19.48
N ARG A 157 1.98 -0.31 18.61
CA ARG A 157 1.25 -1.33 17.85
C ARG A 157 1.21 -0.96 16.37
N PHE A 158 0.98 -1.96 15.51
CA PHE A 158 0.65 -1.70 14.12
C PHE A 158 -0.70 -0.97 14.07
N ALA A 159 -0.78 0.09 13.26
CA ALA A 159 -2.02 0.87 13.16
C ALA A 159 -3.21 0.02 12.65
N ALA A 160 -2.91 -1.01 11.84
CA ALA A 160 -3.89 -1.94 11.30
C ALA A 160 -4.61 -2.79 12.36
N GLU A 161 -4.06 -2.93 13.57
CA GLU A 161 -4.73 -3.63 14.67
C GLU A 161 -5.89 -2.80 15.25
N GLN A 162 -5.89 -1.48 15.04
CA GLN A 162 -6.89 -0.56 15.61
C GLN A 162 -7.29 0.52 14.59
N PRO A 163 -7.82 0.17 13.41
CA PRO A 163 -8.05 1.12 12.32
C PRO A 163 -9.10 2.20 12.67
N ASP A 164 -10.04 1.86 13.56
CA ASP A 164 -11.10 2.75 14.02
C ASP A 164 -10.76 3.46 15.35
N SER A 165 -9.47 3.55 15.74
CA SER A 165 -9.05 4.21 17.00
C SER A 165 -9.16 5.74 17.02
N GLY A 166 -9.53 6.36 15.89
CA GLY A 166 -9.54 7.82 15.70
C GLY A 166 -8.20 8.41 15.25
N LYS A 167 -7.10 7.65 15.35
CA LYS A 167 -5.75 8.09 14.99
C LYS A 167 -5.12 7.31 13.83
N ASN A 168 -5.69 6.15 13.50
CA ASN A 168 -5.09 5.15 12.60
C ASN A 168 -5.73 5.11 11.20
N HIS A 169 -6.45 6.16 10.81
CA HIS A 169 -7.03 6.30 9.47
C HIS A 169 -6.36 7.45 8.71
N PRO A 170 -6.35 7.40 7.37
CA PRO A 170 -5.88 8.52 6.57
C PRO A 170 -6.81 9.72 6.72
N ARG A 171 -6.24 10.91 6.81
CA ARG A 171 -6.99 12.16 6.97
C ARG A 171 -6.95 13.05 5.74
N ASN A 172 -5.87 13.04 4.97
CA ASN A 172 -5.76 13.83 3.74
C ASN A 172 -5.48 12.89 2.58
N LEU A 173 -6.32 12.97 1.54
CA LEU A 173 -6.18 12.17 0.32
C LEU A 173 -6.11 13.09 -0.89
N PHE A 174 -5.04 12.94 -1.67
CA PHE A 174 -4.89 13.58 -2.97
C PHE A 174 -5.20 12.57 -4.07
N ILE A 175 -6.07 12.95 -5.01
CA ILE A 175 -6.40 12.15 -6.17
C ILE A 175 -6.09 12.96 -7.43
N TRP A 176 -5.22 12.42 -8.28
CA TRP A 176 -4.91 13.02 -9.58
C TRP A 176 -4.69 11.91 -10.59
N ARG A 177 -4.99 12.19 -11.86
CA ARG A 177 -4.90 11.19 -12.95
C ARG A 177 -5.68 9.90 -12.64
N SER A 178 -6.72 10.00 -11.83
CA SER A 178 -7.55 8.90 -11.33
C SER A 178 -8.97 9.38 -11.09
N ASN A 179 -9.95 8.52 -11.38
CA ASN A 179 -11.34 8.72 -11.01
C ASN A 179 -11.76 7.62 -10.02
N LEU A 180 -11.13 7.60 -8.84
CA LEU A 180 -11.32 6.55 -7.83
C LEU A 180 -12.79 6.31 -7.52
N LEU A 181 -13.54 7.37 -7.20
CA LEU A 181 -14.94 7.31 -6.78
C LEU A 181 -15.93 7.16 -7.94
N GLY A 182 -15.45 7.00 -9.18
CA GLY A 182 -16.32 6.79 -10.34
C GLY A 182 -15.79 5.77 -11.34
N SER A 183 -14.78 4.98 -10.97
CA SER A 183 -14.18 3.98 -11.88
C SER A 183 -13.52 2.83 -11.11
N SER A 184 -12.43 3.09 -10.39
CA SER A 184 -11.61 2.01 -9.83
C SER A 184 -11.97 1.60 -8.41
N GLY A 185 -12.76 2.40 -7.69
CA GLY A 185 -13.20 2.13 -6.31
C GLY A 185 -14.23 1.00 -6.25
N LYS A 186 -13.77 -0.23 -6.00
CA LYS A 186 -14.66 -1.35 -5.68
C LYS A 186 -15.23 -1.11 -4.29
N GLY A 187 -16.49 -1.44 -4.10
CA GLY A 187 -17.20 -1.10 -2.88
C GLY A 187 -17.44 0.42 -2.74
N HIS A 188 -18.00 1.03 -3.80
CA HIS A 188 -18.24 2.48 -3.89
C HIS A 188 -18.97 3.03 -2.64
N GLU A 189 -20.10 2.44 -2.28
CA GLU A 189 -20.92 2.87 -1.14
C GLU A 189 -20.16 2.83 0.20
N TYR A 190 -19.24 1.87 0.37
CA TYR A 190 -18.38 1.79 1.54
C TYR A 190 -17.36 2.94 1.58
N MET A 191 -16.81 3.34 0.43
CA MET A 191 -15.95 4.53 0.36
C MET A 191 -16.72 5.79 0.72
N LEU A 192 -17.96 5.93 0.24
CA LEU A 192 -18.83 7.08 0.57
C LEU A 192 -19.11 7.15 2.07
N LYS A 193 -19.55 6.05 2.68
CA LYS A 193 -19.85 5.99 4.12
C LYS A 193 -18.61 6.22 4.98
N TYR A 194 -17.59 5.38 4.82
CA TYR A 194 -16.49 5.30 5.79
C TYR A 194 -15.36 6.30 5.51
N LEU A 195 -15.09 6.63 4.24
CA LEU A 195 -14.05 7.62 3.92
C LEU A 195 -14.64 9.04 3.91
N LEU A 196 -15.79 9.25 3.26
CA LEU A 196 -16.34 10.60 3.06
C LEU A 196 -17.39 10.99 4.10
N GLY A 197 -18.06 10.05 4.76
CA GLY A 197 -19.10 10.36 5.73
C GLY A 197 -20.37 10.91 5.09
N THR A 198 -20.64 10.55 3.84
CA THR A 198 -21.88 10.93 3.13
C THR A 198 -22.92 9.83 3.24
N ASP A 199 -24.14 10.12 2.77
CA ASP A 199 -25.13 9.08 2.51
C ASP A 199 -24.54 7.95 1.66
N SER A 200 -24.99 6.72 1.93
CA SER A 200 -24.56 5.52 1.22
C SER A 200 -25.73 4.58 0.97
N GLY A 201 -25.65 3.83 -0.12
CA GLY A 201 -26.63 2.82 -0.53
C GLY A 201 -26.36 1.41 0.01
N ILE A 202 -25.56 1.24 1.07
CA ILE A 202 -25.26 -0.09 1.65
C ILE A 202 -26.56 -0.75 2.14
N GLN A 203 -26.85 -1.96 1.66
CA GLN A 203 -28.06 -2.71 2.01
C GLN A 203 -27.82 -3.85 3.00
N GLY A 204 -26.61 -4.42 3.01
CA GLY A 204 -26.27 -5.54 3.89
C GLY A 204 -25.92 -5.08 5.30
N ASP A 205 -26.11 -5.95 6.27
CA ASP A 205 -25.69 -5.73 7.65
C ASP A 205 -24.18 -5.98 7.83
N GLU A 206 -23.59 -5.27 8.79
CA GLU A 206 -22.21 -5.52 9.24
C GLU A 206 -22.10 -6.88 9.94
N LEU A 207 -20.90 -7.46 9.93
CA LEU A 207 -20.52 -8.60 10.78
C LEU A 207 -20.92 -8.31 12.23
N GLY A 208 -21.40 -9.32 12.95
CA GLY A 208 -21.80 -9.19 14.36
C GLY A 208 -23.23 -8.69 14.61
N ALA A 209 -24.02 -8.43 13.55
CA ALA A 209 -25.49 -8.42 13.65
C ALA A 209 -26.08 -9.84 13.81
N SER A 210 -25.27 -10.88 13.60
CA SER A 210 -25.53 -12.31 13.79
C SER A 210 -24.36 -12.98 14.54
N ASP A 211 -24.42 -14.29 14.79
CA ASP A 211 -23.36 -15.11 15.42
C ASP A 211 -22.06 -15.25 14.56
N GLU A 212 -21.82 -14.31 13.64
CA GLU A 212 -20.65 -14.31 12.74
C GLU A 212 -19.34 -13.99 13.50
N VAL A 213 -18.26 -14.64 13.07
CA VAL A 213 -16.94 -14.56 13.72
C VAL A 213 -16.32 -13.18 13.49
N LYS A 214 -16.07 -12.46 14.58
CA LYS A 214 -15.31 -11.19 14.58
C LYS A 214 -13.82 -11.46 14.32
N PRO A 215 -13.07 -10.49 13.78
CA PRO A 215 -11.62 -10.62 13.64
C PRO A 215 -10.92 -10.89 14.98
N GLU A 216 -9.79 -11.58 14.91
CA GLU A 216 -8.95 -11.93 16.06
C GLU A 216 -7.80 -10.93 16.28
N GLU A 217 -7.34 -10.28 15.21
CA GLU A 217 -6.16 -9.39 15.19
C GLU A 217 -6.54 -7.90 15.10
N VAL A 218 -7.77 -7.62 14.67
CA VAL A 218 -8.32 -6.26 14.54
C VAL A 218 -9.34 -6.01 15.63
N GLU A 219 -9.19 -4.90 16.36
CA GLU A 219 -10.16 -4.52 17.38
C GLU A 219 -11.52 -4.16 16.77
N TRP A 220 -12.55 -4.88 17.20
CA TRP A 220 -13.93 -4.61 16.81
C TRP A 220 -14.54 -3.49 17.65
N GLN A 221 -14.82 -2.35 17.03
CA GLN A 221 -15.67 -1.31 17.61
C GLN A 221 -17.11 -1.44 17.10
N THR A 222 -18.08 -1.32 18.01
CA THR A 222 -19.52 -1.48 17.70
C THR A 222 -19.99 -0.47 16.66
N ALA A 223 -19.50 0.77 16.72
CA ALA A 223 -19.64 1.75 15.64
C ALA A 223 -18.27 2.00 15.04
N ALA A 224 -18.10 1.73 13.74
CA ALA A 224 -16.91 2.15 13.02
C ALA A 224 -16.89 3.67 12.81
N ILE A 225 -15.70 4.21 12.59
CA ILE A 225 -15.56 5.63 12.24
C ILE A 225 -16.05 5.83 10.80
N GLU A 226 -16.96 6.78 10.61
CA GLU A 226 -17.39 7.30 9.31
C GLU A 226 -16.71 8.63 9.03
N GLY A 227 -16.62 9.02 7.75
CA GLY A 227 -15.97 10.29 7.38
C GLY A 227 -14.51 10.39 7.81
N LYS A 228 -13.72 9.33 7.58
CA LYS A 228 -12.30 9.28 7.98
C LYS A 228 -11.44 10.36 7.32
N LEU A 229 -11.77 10.80 6.11
CA LEU A 229 -11.04 11.86 5.42
C LEU A 229 -11.48 13.24 5.93
N ASP A 230 -10.51 14.01 6.43
CA ASP A 230 -10.72 15.42 6.77
C ASP A 230 -10.60 16.33 5.53
N LEU A 231 -9.88 15.87 4.49
CA LEU A 231 -9.68 16.63 3.25
C LEU A 231 -9.45 15.70 2.05
N LEU A 232 -10.30 15.83 1.04
CA LEU A 232 -10.19 15.20 -0.26
C LEU A 232 -9.91 16.26 -1.34
N VAL A 233 -8.70 16.22 -1.90
CA VAL A 233 -8.28 17.13 -2.99
C VAL A 233 -8.18 16.35 -4.29
N THR A 234 -8.81 16.84 -5.35
CA THR A 234 -8.73 16.21 -6.68
C THR A 234 -8.20 17.16 -7.75
N LEU A 235 -7.27 16.68 -8.57
CA LEU A 235 -6.75 17.37 -9.74
C LEU A 235 -7.32 16.72 -10.99
N ASP A 236 -8.12 17.46 -11.77
CA ASP A 236 -8.73 16.96 -13.00
C ASP A 236 -8.96 18.11 -13.99
N PHE A 237 -8.94 17.81 -15.28
CA PHE A 237 -9.25 18.76 -16.35
C PHE A 237 -10.73 18.73 -16.73
N ARG A 238 -11.49 17.77 -16.18
CA ARG A 238 -12.94 17.68 -16.28
C ARG A 238 -13.56 17.41 -14.91
N MET A 239 -14.81 17.83 -14.70
CA MET A 239 -15.55 17.52 -13.48
C MET A 239 -15.96 16.03 -13.46
N SER A 240 -15.06 15.16 -13.00
CA SER A 240 -15.32 13.72 -12.84
C SER A 240 -16.17 13.44 -11.60
N SER A 241 -16.69 12.20 -11.47
CA SER A 241 -17.44 11.80 -10.27
C SER A 241 -16.62 12.01 -9.00
N THR A 242 -15.32 11.71 -9.04
CA THR A 242 -14.43 11.99 -7.90
C THR A 242 -14.40 13.47 -7.57
N CYS A 243 -14.25 14.36 -8.55
CA CYS A 243 -14.29 15.80 -8.32
C CYS A 243 -15.61 16.27 -7.68
N LEU A 244 -16.74 15.66 -8.06
CA LEU A 244 -18.06 16.00 -7.51
C LEU A 244 -18.18 15.70 -6.02
N PHE A 245 -17.42 14.72 -5.52
CA PHE A 245 -17.37 14.33 -4.11
C PHE A 245 -16.19 14.96 -3.34
N SER A 246 -15.32 15.72 -3.99
CA SER A 246 -14.11 16.28 -3.38
C SER A 246 -14.36 17.66 -2.76
N ASP A 247 -13.65 17.95 -1.67
CA ASP A 247 -13.70 19.26 -1.01
C ASP A 247 -13.05 20.35 -1.86
N ILE A 248 -11.94 20.00 -2.52
CA ILE A 248 -11.18 20.91 -3.38
C ILE A 248 -10.95 20.25 -4.74
N VAL A 249 -11.29 20.98 -5.80
CA VAL A 249 -10.98 20.61 -7.18
C VAL A 249 -9.97 21.60 -7.74
N LEU A 250 -8.83 21.10 -8.19
CA LEU A 250 -7.76 21.88 -8.80
C LEU A 250 -7.74 21.63 -10.32
N PRO A 251 -7.83 22.67 -11.16
CA PRO A 251 -7.86 22.51 -12.61
C PRO A 251 -6.47 22.10 -13.11
N THR A 252 -6.33 20.85 -13.60
CA THR A 252 -5.08 20.41 -14.25
C THR A 252 -5.11 20.65 -15.76
N ALA A 253 -3.94 20.83 -16.35
CA ALA A 253 -3.77 20.96 -17.79
C ALA A 253 -4.11 19.64 -18.52
N THR A 254 -4.73 19.75 -19.70
CA THR A 254 -4.96 18.59 -20.57
C THR A 254 -3.64 18.03 -21.11
N TRP A 255 -3.71 16.90 -21.82
CA TRP A 255 -2.53 16.28 -22.41
C TRP A 255 -1.88 17.10 -23.54
N TYR A 256 -2.58 18.09 -24.09
CA TYR A 256 -2.08 18.97 -25.16
C TYR A 256 -1.56 20.31 -24.64
N GLU A 257 -1.47 20.48 -23.32
CA GLU A 257 -1.11 21.75 -22.68
C GLU A 257 0.04 21.56 -21.68
N LYS A 258 0.75 20.42 -21.73
CA LYS A 258 1.87 20.13 -20.84
C LYS A 258 2.92 19.22 -21.48
N ASP A 259 4.14 19.35 -20.98
CA ASP A 259 5.24 18.47 -21.33
C ASP A 259 5.32 17.29 -20.38
N ASP A 260 5.38 16.07 -20.93
CA ASP A 260 5.53 14.81 -20.19
C ASP A 260 6.06 13.72 -21.15
N MET A 261 6.26 12.49 -20.67
CA MET A 261 6.67 11.34 -21.49
C MET A 261 5.69 10.17 -21.36
N ASN A 262 5.58 9.37 -22.42
CA ASN A 262 4.76 8.16 -22.44
C ASN A 262 5.51 6.97 -23.05
N THR A 263 5.34 5.80 -22.44
CA THR A 263 5.82 4.50 -22.94
C THR A 263 4.78 3.42 -22.66
N SER A 264 4.73 2.36 -23.48
CA SER A 264 3.80 1.25 -23.32
C SER A 264 4.49 -0.09 -23.57
N ASP A 265 3.92 -1.17 -23.03
CA ASP A 265 4.24 -2.57 -23.35
C ASP A 265 4.22 -2.84 -24.86
N MET A 266 3.24 -2.27 -25.56
CA MET A 266 2.88 -2.61 -26.94
C MET A 266 3.98 -2.27 -27.97
N HIS A 267 4.82 -1.28 -27.68
CA HIS A 267 5.86 -0.83 -28.61
C HIS A 267 7.09 -0.26 -27.88
N PRO A 268 8.29 -0.33 -28.48
CA PRO A 268 9.54 0.10 -27.83
C PRO A 268 9.76 1.62 -27.84
N PHE A 269 8.86 2.40 -28.43
CA PHE A 269 9.02 3.85 -28.52
C PHE A 269 8.73 4.55 -27.19
N ILE A 270 9.55 5.56 -26.88
CA ILE A 270 9.26 6.63 -25.93
C ILE A 270 8.95 7.89 -26.72
N HIS A 271 7.86 8.58 -26.38
CA HIS A 271 7.45 9.81 -27.05
C HIS A 271 6.85 10.80 -26.05
N PRO A 272 6.92 12.11 -26.34
CA PRO A 272 6.46 13.12 -25.41
C PRO A 272 4.94 13.35 -25.50
N LEU A 273 4.41 13.98 -24.45
CA LEU A 273 3.33 14.95 -24.54
C LEU A 273 3.98 16.33 -24.69
N SER A 274 3.36 17.24 -25.44
CA SER A 274 3.89 18.58 -25.63
C SER A 274 2.77 19.61 -25.58
N ALA A 275 3.05 20.74 -24.95
CA ALA A 275 2.13 21.86 -24.92
C ALA A 275 1.99 22.47 -26.33
N ALA A 276 0.84 22.23 -26.97
CA ALA A 276 0.48 22.88 -28.22
C ALA A 276 0.14 24.36 -28.00
N VAL A 277 -0.42 24.67 -26.84
CA VAL A 277 -0.72 26.01 -26.31
C VAL A 277 -0.54 25.99 -24.79
N ASP A 278 -0.46 27.16 -24.18
CA ASP A 278 -0.48 27.30 -22.71
C ASP A 278 -1.80 26.74 -22.14
N PRO A 279 -1.80 26.16 -20.92
CA PRO A 279 -3.01 25.69 -20.26
C PRO A 279 -4.11 26.75 -20.21
N ALA A 280 -5.31 26.41 -20.68
CA ALA A 280 -6.43 27.33 -20.69
C ALA A 280 -6.84 27.81 -19.28
N TRP A 281 -7.31 29.06 -19.21
CA TRP A 281 -7.78 29.72 -18.00
C TRP A 281 -6.74 29.76 -16.86
N LYS A 282 -7.00 29.03 -15.77
CA LYS A 282 -6.14 28.94 -14.59
C LYS A 282 -5.62 27.52 -14.39
N ALA A 283 -5.74 26.66 -15.41
CA ALA A 283 -5.19 25.31 -15.35
C ALA A 283 -3.67 25.37 -15.23
N LYS A 284 -3.10 24.35 -14.59
CA LYS A 284 -1.65 24.16 -14.46
C LYS A 284 -1.35 22.68 -14.67
N SER A 285 -0.15 22.34 -15.16
CA SER A 285 0.26 20.93 -15.18
C SER A 285 0.30 20.36 -13.76
N ASP A 286 0.10 19.05 -13.62
CA ASP A 286 0.18 18.37 -12.32
C ASP A 286 1.50 18.67 -11.60
N TRP A 287 2.60 18.76 -12.37
CA TRP A 287 3.92 19.14 -11.89
C TRP A 287 3.96 20.53 -11.25
N GLU A 288 3.44 21.56 -11.94
CA GLU A 288 3.41 22.92 -11.39
C GLU A 288 2.46 23.04 -10.19
N ILE A 289 1.34 22.30 -10.19
CA ILE A 289 0.42 22.26 -9.05
C ILE A 289 1.13 21.71 -7.81
N TYR A 290 1.78 20.54 -7.90
CA TYR A 290 2.51 19.98 -6.75
C TYR A 290 3.72 20.82 -6.34
N LYS A 291 4.40 21.48 -7.28
CA LYS A 291 5.46 22.45 -6.96
C LYS A 291 4.95 23.63 -6.13
N ASP A 292 3.79 24.19 -6.49
CA ASP A 292 3.18 25.29 -5.75
C ASP A 292 2.66 24.85 -4.38
N ILE A 293 2.09 23.64 -4.28
CA ILE A 293 1.70 23.03 -2.99
C ILE A 293 2.93 22.86 -2.12
N ALA A 294 4.03 22.29 -2.65
CA ALA A 294 5.27 22.10 -1.90
C ALA A 294 5.85 23.43 -1.40
N LYS A 295 5.87 24.46 -2.25
CA LYS A 295 6.30 25.81 -1.88
C LYS A 295 5.45 26.40 -0.75
N SER A 296 4.13 26.24 -0.84
CA SER A 296 3.19 26.73 0.18
C SER A 296 3.34 25.95 1.49
N PHE A 297 3.48 24.63 1.42
CA PHE A 297 3.74 23.77 2.57
C PHE A 297 5.03 24.19 3.29
N SER A 298 6.13 24.43 2.55
CA SER A 298 7.39 24.89 3.15
C SER A 298 7.29 26.23 3.89
N GLN A 299 6.34 27.09 3.52
CA GLN A 299 6.09 28.36 4.21
C GLN A 299 5.22 28.16 5.45
N VAL A 300 4.15 27.37 5.31
CA VAL A 300 3.15 27.16 6.37
C VAL A 300 3.67 26.23 7.47
N CYS A 301 4.58 25.31 7.17
CA CYS A 301 5.10 24.36 8.15
C CYS A 301 6.04 25.00 9.20
N VAL A 302 6.54 26.21 8.96
CA VAL A 302 7.49 26.89 9.84
C VAL A 302 6.86 27.15 11.20
N GLY A 303 7.53 26.70 12.27
CA GLY A 303 7.01 26.75 13.64
C GLY A 303 6.21 25.51 14.07
N HIS A 304 5.90 24.62 13.12
CA HIS A 304 5.19 23.36 13.37
C HIS A 304 6.04 22.12 13.05
N LEU A 305 6.75 22.11 11.92
CA LEU A 305 7.64 21.03 11.47
C LEU A 305 8.97 21.63 11.00
N GLY A 306 10.09 21.00 11.39
CA GLY A 306 11.45 21.42 11.07
C GLY A 306 12.29 20.27 10.53
N LYS A 307 13.48 20.07 11.11
CA LYS A 307 14.38 18.96 10.76
C LYS A 307 14.00 17.72 11.56
N GLU A 308 12.96 17.04 11.10
CA GLU A 308 12.41 15.88 11.79
C GLU A 308 13.25 14.61 11.59
N THR A 309 13.01 13.61 12.43
CA THR A 309 13.51 12.25 12.25
C THR A 309 12.31 11.31 12.23
N ASP A 310 12.07 10.69 11.08
CA ASP A 310 10.95 9.76 10.90
C ASP A 310 11.43 8.31 11.05
N VAL A 311 10.58 7.48 11.67
CA VAL A 311 10.75 6.02 11.69
C VAL A 311 9.83 5.43 10.64
N VAL A 312 10.44 4.81 9.63
CA VAL A 312 9.72 4.20 8.51
C VAL A 312 9.88 2.69 8.56
N LEU A 313 8.75 1.98 8.57
CA LEU A 313 8.72 0.54 8.37
C LEU A 313 8.76 0.24 6.87
N VAL A 314 9.60 -0.69 6.46
CA VAL A 314 9.62 -1.20 5.08
C VAL A 314 9.35 -2.69 5.15
N PRO A 315 8.51 -3.28 4.28
CA PRO A 315 8.40 -4.73 4.20
C PRO A 315 9.67 -5.33 3.56
N LEU A 316 9.86 -6.63 3.70
CA LEU A 316 10.86 -7.39 2.96
C LEU A 316 10.66 -7.16 1.45
N GLN A 317 11.73 -6.79 0.77
CA GLN A 317 11.68 -6.47 -0.65
C GLN A 317 12.12 -7.68 -1.46
N HIS A 318 11.36 -8.02 -2.51
CA HIS A 318 11.88 -8.84 -3.60
C HIS A 318 13.06 -8.12 -4.29
N ASP A 319 13.91 -8.87 -5.00
CA ASP A 319 15.13 -8.39 -5.63
C ASP A 319 16.09 -7.73 -4.62
N SER A 320 16.06 -8.20 -3.38
CA SER A 320 16.94 -7.77 -2.30
C SER A 320 17.39 -8.97 -1.47
N PRO A 321 18.54 -8.91 -0.77
CA PRO A 321 18.96 -10.01 0.11
C PRO A 321 17.92 -10.43 1.15
N GLY A 322 17.05 -9.50 1.58
CA GLY A 322 15.98 -9.76 2.54
C GLY A 322 14.85 -10.66 2.02
N GLU A 323 14.81 -10.97 0.71
CA GLU A 323 13.83 -11.92 0.17
C GLU A 323 14.02 -13.36 0.71
N LEU A 324 15.22 -13.67 1.19
CA LEU A 324 15.59 -14.96 1.77
C LEU A 324 15.30 -15.03 3.28
N SER A 325 14.09 -14.66 3.70
CA SER A 325 13.74 -14.48 5.13
C SER A 325 13.37 -15.79 5.85
N GLN A 326 12.27 -16.42 5.46
CA GLN A 326 11.69 -17.60 6.12
C GLN A 326 11.71 -18.80 5.17
N PRO A 327 12.80 -19.58 5.13
CA PRO A 327 13.03 -20.56 4.07
C PRO A 327 12.20 -21.86 4.17
N PHE A 328 11.69 -22.21 5.36
CA PHE A 328 11.08 -23.53 5.60
C PHE A 328 9.64 -23.48 6.12
N GLU A 329 9.34 -22.50 6.98
CA GLU A 329 8.05 -22.40 7.66
C GLU A 329 7.73 -20.94 7.95
N VAL A 330 6.46 -20.69 8.31
CA VAL A 330 5.96 -19.37 8.69
C VAL A 330 5.97 -19.27 10.21
N LEU A 331 6.66 -18.26 10.74
CA LEU A 331 6.78 -17.98 12.17
C LEU A 331 6.30 -16.56 12.47
N ASP A 332 5.46 -16.43 13.49
CA ASP A 332 4.91 -15.17 13.95
C ASP A 332 5.52 -14.76 15.31
N TRP A 333 6.28 -13.68 15.31
CA TRP A 333 6.95 -13.16 16.51
C TRP A 333 5.95 -12.72 17.57
N ARG A 334 4.72 -12.31 17.19
CA ARG A 334 3.68 -11.89 18.14
C ARG A 334 3.14 -13.08 18.94
N LYS A 335 3.24 -14.28 18.38
CA LYS A 335 2.90 -15.54 19.05
C LYS A 335 4.08 -16.15 19.84
N GLY A 336 5.24 -15.48 19.84
CA GLY A 336 6.45 -15.99 20.49
C GLY A 336 7.11 -17.16 19.76
N GLU A 337 6.76 -17.39 18.50
CA GLU A 337 7.32 -18.49 17.68
C GLU A 337 8.76 -18.20 17.23
N CYS A 338 9.18 -16.93 17.33
CA CYS A 338 10.50 -16.44 16.95
C CYS A 338 10.76 -15.03 17.52
N ASP A 339 12.00 -14.56 17.44
CA ASP A 339 12.33 -13.17 17.75
C ASP A 339 11.90 -12.21 16.64
N LEU A 340 11.42 -11.02 17.02
CA LEU A 340 11.26 -9.87 16.13
C LEU A 340 12.64 -9.25 15.85
N ILE A 341 13.14 -9.44 14.63
CA ILE A 341 14.42 -8.89 14.15
C ILE A 341 14.15 -8.02 12.93
N PRO A 342 14.24 -6.69 13.02
CA PRO A 342 14.10 -5.85 11.84
C PRO A 342 15.34 -5.95 10.94
N GLY A 343 15.16 -6.33 9.67
CA GLY A 343 16.12 -6.11 8.60
C GLY A 343 17.53 -6.71 8.75
N GLU A 344 17.71 -7.85 9.43
CA GLU A 344 19.01 -8.55 9.34
C GLU A 344 19.23 -9.13 7.94
N ASN A 345 19.92 -8.37 7.09
CA ASN A 345 20.59 -8.87 5.89
C ASN A 345 21.77 -9.77 6.31
N ARG A 346 21.50 -11.01 6.74
CA ARG A 346 22.60 -11.98 6.90
C ARG A 346 23.02 -12.48 5.51
N THR A 347 24.24 -12.13 5.10
CA THR A 347 25.05 -13.08 4.34
C THR A 347 25.11 -14.37 5.16
N VAL A 348 24.58 -15.45 4.59
CA VAL A 348 24.55 -16.77 5.22
C VAL A 348 26.00 -17.24 5.42
N ASP A 349 26.54 -17.04 6.61
CA ASP A 349 27.61 -17.90 7.14
C ASP A 349 26.94 -18.99 7.97
N CYS A 350 26.85 -20.19 7.40
CA CYS A 350 26.64 -21.42 8.18
C CYS A 350 28.01 -21.97 8.55
N PRO A 351 28.29 -22.17 9.86
CA PRO A 351 27.86 -23.45 10.44
C PRO A 351 27.44 -23.40 11.94
N GLY A 352 26.39 -24.16 12.29
CA GLY A 352 26.31 -24.81 13.61
C GLY A 352 25.44 -24.21 14.73
N GLY A 353 24.35 -23.49 14.42
CA GLY A 353 23.40 -23.07 15.47
C GLY A 353 22.14 -22.40 14.92
N THR A 354 21.14 -23.19 14.55
CA THR A 354 19.89 -22.71 13.94
C THR A 354 19.04 -21.98 14.98
N ARG A 355 19.06 -20.63 14.96
CA ARG A 355 17.96 -19.81 15.53
C ARG A 355 17.03 -19.41 14.39
N LEU A 356 15.79 -19.87 14.44
CA LEU A 356 14.72 -19.47 13.54
C LEU A 356 14.26 -18.04 13.92
N SER A 357 14.09 -17.14 12.94
CA SER A 357 13.78 -15.71 13.18
C SER A 357 12.75 -15.15 12.19
N CYS A 358 11.88 -14.24 12.64
CA CYS A 358 10.92 -13.54 11.78
C CYS A 358 11.37 -12.09 11.58
N HIS A 359 11.33 -11.68 10.32
CA HIS A 359 11.96 -10.45 9.87
C HIS A 359 10.88 -9.39 9.62
N LEU A 360 10.80 -8.37 10.48
CA LEU A 360 10.24 -7.09 10.04
C LEU A 360 11.17 -6.59 8.93
N GLY A 361 10.69 -6.01 7.85
CA GLY A 361 11.63 -5.40 6.91
C GLY A 361 12.35 -4.18 7.53
N THR A 362 13.18 -3.51 6.75
CA THR A 362 14.17 -2.57 7.30
C THR A 362 13.53 -1.36 7.96
N LEU A 363 13.92 -1.09 9.21
CA LEU A 363 13.53 0.13 9.91
C LEU A 363 14.52 1.24 9.56
N HIS A 364 14.06 2.23 8.80
CA HIS A 364 14.91 3.31 8.32
C HIS A 364 14.65 4.61 9.07
N LEU A 365 15.74 5.28 9.44
CA LEU A 365 15.73 6.68 9.84
C LEU A 365 15.88 7.54 8.59
N SER A 366 14.82 8.20 8.15
CA SER A 366 14.95 9.22 7.12
C SER A 366 15.51 10.49 7.76
N ARG A 367 16.65 10.96 7.26
CA ARG A 367 17.19 12.30 7.54
C ARG A 367 17.15 13.09 6.23
N PRO A 368 16.75 14.37 6.22
CA PRO A 368 16.95 15.19 5.04
C PRO A 368 18.45 15.24 4.72
N ALA A 369 18.80 15.05 3.44
CA ALA A 369 20.18 15.22 2.98
C ALA A 369 20.66 16.63 3.37
N ALA A 370 21.80 16.70 4.05
CA ALA A 370 22.41 17.98 4.42
C ALA A 370 22.88 18.70 3.15
N ARG A 371 22.22 19.82 2.81
CA ARG A 371 22.81 20.94 2.08
C ARG A 371 22.37 22.25 2.71
#